data_AF-A0A529LEM4-F1
#
_entry.id   AF-A0A529LEM4-F1
#
_cell.length_a   1.000
_cell.length_b   1.000
_cell.length_c   1.000
_cell.angle_alpha   90.00
_cell.angle_beta   90.00
_cell.angle_gamma   90.00
#
_symmetry.space_group_name_H-M   'P 1'
#
loop_
_entity.id
_entity.type
_entity.pdbx_description
1 polymer ?
#
loop_
_entity_poly.entity_id
_entity_poly.type
_entity_poly.pdbx_seq_one_letter_code
_entity_poly.pdbx_strand_id
1 'polypeptide(L)'
;VARAHCRAVSGEMHSGFHNLRSVLPMNLKARHKSFKIFSGARPDVERIKAIWSECLTTYGGPWLFGAWPTMADAMYAPVCTRFRTYAVDFEA
;
A
#
# COMPACT_ATOMS: atom_id res chain seq x y z
N VAL A 1 13.22 -6.43 -16.48
CA VAL A 1 12.01 -5.61 -16.30
C VAL A 1 11.64 -5.40 -14.83
N ALA A 2 11.53 -6.45 -14.00
CA ALA A 2 11.12 -6.36 -12.58
C ALA A 2 11.82 -5.28 -11.73
N ARG A 3 13.15 -5.15 -11.85
CA ARG A 3 13.90 -4.11 -11.12
C ARG A 3 13.46 -2.68 -11.45
N ALA A 4 13.16 -2.40 -12.72
CA ALA A 4 12.67 -1.08 -13.14
C ALA A 4 11.26 -0.83 -12.60
N HIS A 5 10.39 -1.84 -12.67
CA HIS A 5 9.04 -1.76 -12.10
C HIS A 5 9.05 -1.52 -10.58
N CYS A 6 9.90 -2.23 -9.82
CA CYS A 6 10.07 -2.01 -8.38
C CYS A 6 10.51 -0.57 -8.06
N ARG A 7 11.41 0.02 -8.85
CA ARG A 7 11.80 1.43 -8.69
C ARG A 7 10.66 2.39 -9.00
N ALA A 8 9.87 2.13 -10.04
CA ALA A 8 8.70 2.95 -10.38
C ALA A 8 7.65 2.92 -9.26
N VAL A 9 7.29 1.73 -8.77
CA VAL A 9 6.34 1.52 -7.65
C VAL A 9 6.84 2.17 -6.36
N SER A 10 8.14 2.05 -6.07
CA SER A 10 8.76 2.73 -4.92
C SER A 10 8.72 4.25 -5.07
N GLY A 11 8.98 4.77 -6.27
CA GLY A 11 8.93 6.18 -6.59
C GLY A 11 7.52 6.77 -6.45
N GLU A 12 6.51 6.06 -6.93
CA GLU A 12 5.10 6.46 -6.78
C GLU A 12 4.69 6.51 -5.29
N MET A 13 5.11 5.53 -4.47
CA MET A 13 4.90 5.61 -3.03
C MET A 13 5.63 6.83 -2.45
N HIS A 14 6.89 7.07 -2.81
CA HIS A 14 7.67 8.18 -2.25
C HIS A 14 7.05 9.56 -2.53
N SER A 15 6.60 9.82 -3.76
CA SER A 15 6.12 11.15 -4.19
C SER A 15 4.59 11.30 -4.22
N GLY A 16 3.82 10.22 -4.11
CA GLY A 16 2.34 10.22 -4.22
C GLY A 16 1.61 10.09 -2.89
N PHE A 17 0.31 9.76 -2.94
CA PHE A 17 -0.57 9.37 -1.82
C PHE A 17 -0.60 10.33 -0.61
N HIS A 18 -0.67 11.64 -0.86
CA HIS A 18 -0.72 12.67 0.17
C HIS A 18 -2.03 12.61 0.98
N ASN A 19 -3.16 12.35 0.33
CA ASN A 19 -4.47 12.32 0.99
C ASN A 19 -4.57 11.12 1.90
N LEU A 20 -4.11 9.93 1.47
CA LEU A 20 -4.00 8.77 2.34
C LEU A 20 -3.17 9.07 3.58
N ARG A 21 -1.99 9.69 3.42
CA ARG A 21 -1.11 10.00 4.57
C ARG A 21 -1.72 10.97 5.56
N SER A 22 -2.51 11.92 5.07
CA SER A 22 -3.21 12.91 5.89
C SER A 22 -4.40 12.30 6.63
N VAL A 23 -5.23 11.53 5.92
CA VAL A 23 -6.48 10.97 6.47
C VAL A 23 -6.24 9.71 7.30
N LEU A 24 -5.23 8.91 6.95
CA LEU A 24 -4.84 7.66 7.62
C LEU A 24 -3.39 7.78 8.15
N PRO A 25 -3.13 8.58 9.20
CA PRO A 25 -1.80 8.71 9.77
C PRO A 25 -1.31 7.40 10.38
N MET A 26 0.01 7.20 10.45
CA MET A 26 0.55 5.96 11.01
C MET A 26 0.40 5.93 12.54
N ASN A 27 -0.69 5.34 13.03
CA ASN A 27 -0.91 5.08 14.44
C ASN A 27 -0.77 3.58 14.74
N LEU A 28 0.32 3.22 15.43
CA LEU A 28 0.65 1.83 15.75
C LEU A 28 -0.17 1.25 16.90
N LYS A 29 -0.75 2.10 17.76
CA LYS A 29 -1.51 1.70 18.95
C LYS A 29 -3.00 1.52 18.64
N ALA A 30 -3.53 2.29 17.70
CA ALA A 30 -4.94 2.26 17.34
C ALA A 30 -5.31 1.02 16.51
N ARG A 31 -6.53 0.53 16.73
CA ARG A 31 -7.23 -0.46 15.92
C ARG A 31 -8.70 -0.10 15.86
N HIS A 32 -9.18 0.24 14.66
CA HIS A 32 -10.58 0.51 14.41
C HIS A 32 -11.27 -0.79 13.95
N LYS A 33 -12.50 -1.03 14.39
CA LYS A 33 -13.33 -2.14 13.87
C LYS A 33 -13.88 -1.84 12.48
N SER A 34 -14.15 -0.56 12.23
CA SER A 34 -14.53 0.00 10.94
C SER A 34 -14.08 1.46 10.90
N PHE A 35 -13.75 1.97 9.72
CA PHE A 35 -13.38 3.37 9.54
C PHE A 35 -13.95 3.90 8.23
N LYS A 36 -14.62 5.04 8.29
CA LYS A 36 -15.17 5.67 7.10
C LYS A 36 -14.06 6.43 6.37
N ILE A 37 -13.61 5.89 5.24
CA ILE A 37 -12.68 6.58 4.34
C ILE A 37 -13.45 7.67 3.58
N PHE A 38 -13.13 8.93 3.90
CA PHE A 38 -13.67 10.10 3.21
C PHE A 38 -13.18 10.15 1.76
N SER A 39 -13.97 10.80 0.89
CA SER A 39 -13.79 10.76 -0.57
C SER A 39 -12.38 11.11 -1.05
N GLY A 40 -11.69 12.04 -0.39
CA GLY A 40 -10.34 12.48 -0.80
C GLY A 40 -9.25 11.42 -0.74
N ALA A 41 -9.34 10.45 0.18
CA ALA A 41 -8.34 9.38 0.33
C ALA A 41 -8.69 8.09 -0.42
N ARG A 42 -9.93 7.97 -0.93
CA ARG A 42 -10.39 6.76 -1.62
C ARG A 42 -9.60 6.48 -2.91
N PRO A 43 -9.31 7.46 -3.80
CA PRO A 43 -8.51 7.21 -4.99
C PRO A 43 -7.11 6.69 -4.67
N ASP A 44 -6.48 7.22 -3.62
CA ASP A 44 -5.16 6.76 -3.17
C ASP A 44 -5.21 5.29 -2.71
N VAL A 45 -6.23 4.93 -1.93
CA VAL A 45 -6.44 3.54 -1.46
C VAL A 45 -6.60 2.60 -2.65
N GLU A 46 -7.48 2.94 -3.59
CA GLU A 46 -7.74 2.08 -4.75
C GLU A 46 -6.52 1.96 -5.67
N ARG A 47 -5.72 3.02 -5.83
CA ARG A 47 -4.46 2.95 -6.58
C ARG A 47 -3.45 2.03 -5.91
N ILE A 48 -3.34 2.06 -4.58
CA ILE A 48 -2.45 1.17 -3.82
C ILE A 48 -2.87 -0.29 -4.00
N LYS A 49 -4.17 -0.58 -3.90
CA LYS A 49 -4.70 -1.93 -4.12
C LYS A 49 -4.35 -2.42 -5.53
N ALA A 50 -4.57 -1.59 -6.54
CA ALA A 50 -4.24 -1.92 -7.93
C ALA A 50 -2.75 -2.24 -8.11
N ILE A 51 -1.85 -1.44 -7.54
CA ILE A 51 -0.40 -1.69 -7.58
C ILE A 51 -0.07 -3.04 -6.93
N TRP A 52 -0.62 -3.33 -5.75
CA TRP A 52 -0.35 -4.57 -5.04
C TRP A 52 -0.89 -5.79 -5.79
N SER A 53 -2.14 -5.75 -6.27
CA SER A 53 -2.73 -6.83 -7.05
C SER A 53 -1.95 -7.08 -8.35
N GLU A 54 -1.54 -6.04 -9.07
CA GLU A 54 -0.69 -6.17 -10.26
C GLU A 54 0.65 -6.83 -9.92
N CYS A 55 1.32 -6.36 -8.88
CA CYS A 55 2.61 -6.87 -8.44
C CYS A 55 2.53 -8.35 -8.02
N LEU A 56 1.55 -8.70 -7.16
CA LEU A 56 1.36 -10.07 -6.68
C LEU A 56 0.95 -11.02 -7.81
N THR A 57 0.07 -10.59 -8.72
CA THR A 57 -0.33 -11.39 -9.90
C THR A 57 0.86 -11.60 -10.84
N THR A 58 1.69 -10.57 -11.05
CA THR A 58 2.80 -10.62 -12.01
C THR A 58 4.00 -11.41 -11.48
N TYR A 59 4.31 -11.28 -10.19
CA TYR A 59 5.55 -11.80 -9.61
C TYR A 59 5.34 -12.99 -8.64
N GLY A 60 4.09 -13.38 -8.38
CA GLY A 60 3.74 -14.61 -7.66
C GLY A 60 3.84 -14.55 -6.14
N GLY A 61 4.22 -13.40 -5.56
CA GLY A 61 4.33 -13.25 -4.11
C GLY A 61 5.45 -14.09 -3.46
N PRO A 62 5.51 -14.15 -2.11
CA PRO A 62 4.63 -13.49 -1.14
C PRO A 62 4.91 -11.99 -0.96
N TRP A 63 6.04 -11.49 -1.47
CA TRP A 63 6.37 -10.06 -1.51
C TRP A 63 5.98 -9.46 -2.84
N LEU A 64 5.90 -8.12 -2.94
CA LEU A 64 5.44 -7.43 -4.15
C LEU A 64 6.20 -7.86 -5.41
N PHE A 65 7.48 -8.21 -5.29
CA PHE A 65 8.31 -8.63 -6.42
C PHE A 65 8.84 -10.07 -6.28
N GLY A 66 8.09 -10.95 -5.59
CA GLY A 66 8.33 -12.39 -5.55
C GLY A 66 8.81 -12.92 -4.19
N ALA A 67 9.75 -13.87 -4.20
CA ALA A 67 10.16 -14.65 -3.03
C ALA A 67 10.86 -13.84 -1.92
N TRP A 68 11.46 -12.69 -2.24
CA TRP A 68 12.27 -11.91 -1.32
C TRP A 68 11.76 -10.47 -1.21
N PRO A 69 11.82 -9.85 -0.02
CA PRO A 69 11.39 -8.48 0.16
C PRO A 69 12.31 -7.52 -0.60
N THR A 70 11.71 -6.45 -1.12
CA THR A 70 12.38 -5.42 -1.90
C THR A 70 12.15 -4.03 -1.28
N MET A 71 12.72 -3.00 -1.92
CA MET A 71 12.47 -1.62 -1.51
C MET A 71 11.00 -1.23 -1.59
N ALA A 72 10.24 -1.81 -2.53
CA ALA A 72 8.81 -1.56 -2.62
C ALA A 72 8.11 -2.04 -1.33
N ASP A 73 8.41 -3.24 -0.87
CA ASP A 73 7.84 -3.78 0.36
C ASP A 73 8.16 -2.90 1.58
N ALA A 74 9.39 -2.41 1.69
CA ALA A 74 9.79 -1.49 2.74
C ALA A 74 9.02 -0.15 2.69
N MET A 75 8.82 0.41 1.49
CA MET A 75 8.09 1.67 1.28
C MET A 75 6.59 1.52 1.60
N TYR A 76 6.01 0.35 1.31
CA TYR A 76 4.60 0.06 1.55
C TYR A 76 4.30 -0.53 2.95
N ALA A 77 5.29 -0.97 3.73
CA ALA A 77 5.07 -1.50 5.08
C ALA A 77 4.29 -0.54 6.03
N PRO A 78 4.54 0.78 6.04
CA PRO A 78 3.70 1.73 6.77
C PRO A 78 2.25 1.77 6.28
N VAL A 79 2.00 1.56 4.99
CA VAL A 79 0.66 1.50 4.40
C VAL A 79 -0.09 0.25 4.85
N CYS A 80 0.56 -0.91 4.87
CA CYS A 80 -0.03 -2.14 5.42
C CYS A 80 -0.48 -1.92 6.87
N THR A 81 0.32 -1.19 7.65
CA THR A 81 -0.06 -0.86 9.03
C THR A 81 -1.24 0.10 9.10
N ARG A 82 -1.30 1.12 8.22
CA ARG A 82 -2.48 2.00 8.11
C ARG A 82 -3.74 1.21 7.77
N PHE A 83 -3.68 0.32 6.78
CA PHE A 83 -4.84 -0.49 6.38
C PHE A 83 -5.35 -1.32 7.54
N ARG A 84 -4.44 -1.96 8.29
CA ARG A 84 -4.79 -2.70 9.52
C ARG A 84 -5.32 -1.81 10.64
N THR A 85 -4.78 -0.60 10.83
CA THR A 85 -5.25 0.34 11.86
C THR A 85 -6.65 0.85 11.55
N TYR A 86 -6.93 1.19 10.30
CA TYR A 86 -8.17 1.83 9.85
C TYR A 86 -9.13 0.87 9.16
N ALA A 87 -9.03 -0.45 9.38
CA ALA A 87 -9.95 -1.44 8.80
C ALA A 87 -10.19 -1.22 7.29
N VAL A 88 -9.11 -0.98 6.55
CA VAL A 88 -9.15 -0.92 5.08
C VAL A 88 -8.94 -2.33 4.56
N ASP A 89 -9.97 -2.87 3.93
CA ASP A 89 -9.92 -4.21 3.38
C ASP A 89 -9.04 -4.26 2.13
N PHE A 90 -8.28 -5.35 1.99
CA PHE A 90 -7.52 -5.70 0.81
C PHE A 90 -7.68 -7.19 0.56
N GLU A 91 -8.12 -7.53 -0.64
CA GLU A 91 -8.12 -8.89 -1.16
C GLU A 91 -7.04 -8.96 -2.22
N ALA A 92 -6.11 -9.91 -2.05
CA ALA A 92 -4.96 -10.11 -2.93
C ALA A 92 -5.34 -10.95 -4.15
#